data_AF-A0A151JCF4-F1
#
_entry.id   AF-A0A151JCF4-F1
#
_cell.length_a   1.000
_cell.length_b   1.000
_cell.length_c   1.000
_cell.angle_alpha   90.00
_cell.angle_beta   90.00
_cell.angle_gamma   90.00
#
_symmetry.space_group_name_H-M   'P 1'
#
loop_
_entity.id
_entity.type
_entity.pdbx_description
1 polymer ?
#
loop_
_entity_poly.entity_id
_entity_poly.type
_entity_poly.pdbx_seq_one_letter_code
_entity_poly.pdbx_strand_id
1 'polypeptide(L)'
;MNNTQKIFEDSRISSLEIEMTKSGAEKKICNLKKKQNSEDKVVKFRCDFPSTQIEVMLARGWTQIVDPEDTNWHLWWCDTGDVLRQALDGDQKKLRPYQRVPHFRNHYELTRKNYLYRNLKRYRKALIRAGKIAEARISDVMPVTFELPSDYLMFVEEYHKQQGATWIVKPVARSRGKGIFLFRKLKDLIEWKSREIKSQQSGVPAEIYVVQKYIDNPYLVAGRKFDLRIYVLVTSFHPLKVWLAREGFARLCGQLFDLENIDDNRVHLTNTAIQLKASQNTEGISSIKGENGEWSCKWALNKLRDYLIAYYEKEVVENLMQRIAGVIMASLLAAQPAMMQDRNCFELYG
;
A
#
# COMPACT_ATOMS: atom_id res chain seq x y z
N MET A 1 -12.23 17.66 -29.66
CA MET A 1 -12.80 18.55 -28.62
C MET A 1 -13.87 17.79 -27.86
N ASN A 2 -13.51 17.45 -26.61
CA ASN A 2 -14.27 17.03 -25.43
C ASN A 2 -15.62 16.32 -25.57
N ASN A 3 -15.62 15.03 -25.22
CA ASN A 3 -16.82 14.27 -24.82
C ASN A 3 -16.74 13.79 -23.35
N THR A 4 -15.94 14.47 -22.52
CA THR A 4 -15.65 14.06 -21.12
C THR A 4 -16.22 15.03 -20.08
N GLN A 5 -17.13 15.92 -20.47
CA GLN A 5 -17.61 17.01 -19.60
C GLN A 5 -19.10 16.88 -19.22
N LYS A 6 -19.70 15.70 -19.34
CA LYS A 6 -21.17 15.53 -19.23
C LYS A 6 -21.63 14.53 -18.16
N ILE A 7 -21.06 14.59 -16.95
CA ILE A 7 -21.53 13.78 -15.80
C ILE A 7 -21.72 14.59 -14.49
N PHE A 8 -21.46 15.91 -14.46
CA PHE A 8 -21.58 16.69 -13.21
C PHE A 8 -22.31 18.04 -13.35
N GLU A 9 -23.35 18.10 -14.18
CA GLU A 9 -24.28 19.23 -14.23
C GLU A 9 -25.71 18.72 -14.38
N ASP A 10 -26.29 18.20 -13.30
CA ASP A 10 -27.75 18.17 -13.12
C ASP A 10 -28.10 17.87 -11.66
N SER A 11 -28.22 18.93 -10.86
CA SER A 11 -29.08 18.99 -9.65
C SER A 11 -29.02 20.40 -9.04
N ARG A 12 -29.66 21.35 -9.73
CA ARG A 12 -30.16 22.61 -9.14
C ARG A 12 -31.65 22.74 -9.45
N ILE A 13 -32.50 22.33 -8.50
CA ILE A 13 -33.93 22.64 -8.34
C ILE A 13 -34.19 22.33 -6.85
N SER A 14 -34.86 23.08 -5.97
CA SER A 14 -35.55 24.38 -5.95
C SER A 14 -35.79 24.69 -4.47
N SER A 15 -35.77 25.97 -4.11
CA SER A 15 -36.33 26.56 -2.89
C SER A 15 -37.86 26.41 -2.80
N LEU A 16 -38.41 26.60 -1.57
CA LEU A 16 -39.83 26.59 -1.07
C LEU A 16 -39.99 25.44 -0.03
N GLU A 17 -40.48 25.59 1.20
CA GLU A 17 -41.30 26.59 1.89
C GLU A 17 -41.03 26.55 3.41
N ILE A 18 -41.30 27.67 4.07
CA ILE A 18 -41.26 27.88 5.52
C ILE A 18 -42.66 27.60 6.07
N GLU A 19 -42.79 26.71 7.06
CA GLU A 19 -43.93 26.74 7.98
C GLU A 19 -43.46 26.52 9.42
N MET A 20 -43.60 27.59 10.21
CA MET A 20 -43.44 27.59 11.66
C MET A 20 -44.74 27.10 12.30
N THR A 21 -44.66 26.13 13.20
CA THR A 21 -45.32 26.15 14.54
C THR A 21 -45.21 24.78 15.23
N LYS A 22 -44.50 24.72 16.37
CA LYS A 22 -45.01 24.18 17.66
C LYS A 22 -43.93 24.18 18.76
N SER A 23 -44.25 24.98 19.78
CA SER A 23 -44.01 24.88 21.23
C SER A 23 -42.60 24.65 21.82
N GLY A 24 -42.19 25.60 22.68
CA GLY A 24 -40.92 25.63 23.41
C GLY A 24 -40.75 24.64 24.57
N ALA A 25 -41.70 23.72 24.80
CA ALA A 25 -41.59 22.70 25.84
C ALA A 25 -40.73 21.49 25.38
N GLU A 26 -40.82 21.10 24.11
CA GLU A 26 -40.01 20.04 23.53
C GLU A 26 -38.54 20.44 23.35
N LYS A 27 -38.26 21.73 23.14
CA LYS A 27 -36.89 22.26 23.05
C LYS A 27 -36.11 22.16 24.36
N LYS A 28 -36.76 22.29 25.53
CA LYS A 28 -36.09 22.10 26.83
C LYS A 28 -35.76 20.64 27.11
N ILE A 29 -36.66 19.71 26.78
CA ILE A 29 -36.42 18.26 26.92
C ILE A 29 -35.38 17.77 25.88
N CYS A 30 -35.41 18.30 24.66
CA CYS A 30 -34.41 18.04 23.63
C CYS A 30 -33.03 18.60 24.01
N ASN A 31 -32.97 19.76 24.67
CA ASN A 31 -31.71 20.33 25.16
C ASN A 31 -31.17 19.63 26.42
N LEU A 32 -32.02 19.08 27.29
CA LEU A 32 -31.60 18.23 28.41
C LEU A 32 -31.14 16.84 27.93
N LYS A 33 -31.85 16.23 26.97
CA LYS A 33 -31.41 15.00 26.30
C LYS A 33 -30.17 15.21 25.43
N LYS A 34 -29.99 16.39 24.81
CA LYS A 34 -28.73 16.78 24.13
C LYS A 34 -27.60 17.03 25.12
N LYS A 35 -27.87 17.60 26.30
CA LYS A 35 -26.86 17.77 27.38
C LYS A 35 -26.45 16.43 28.01
N GLN A 36 -27.36 15.46 28.12
CA GLN A 36 -27.03 14.10 28.58
C GLN A 36 -26.36 13.24 27.50
N ASN A 37 -26.64 13.46 26.20
CA ASN A 37 -25.92 12.82 25.10
C ASN A 37 -24.59 13.50 24.73
N SER A 38 -24.27 14.64 25.37
CA SER A 38 -23.02 15.38 25.16
C SER A 38 -22.02 15.20 26.30
N GLU A 39 -22.22 14.22 27.20
CA GLU A 39 -21.07 13.62 27.86
C GLU A 39 -20.28 12.92 26.75
N ASP A 40 -19.25 13.61 26.27
CA ASP A 40 -18.34 13.20 25.22
C ASP A 40 -18.08 11.69 25.31
N LYS A 41 -18.61 10.91 24.37
CA LYS A 41 -18.19 9.52 24.17
C LYS A 41 -16.77 9.57 23.65
N VAL A 42 -15.83 9.74 24.57
CA VAL A 42 -14.40 9.65 24.29
C VAL A 42 -14.16 8.30 23.64
N VAL A 43 -13.63 8.33 22.42
CA VAL A 43 -13.32 7.11 21.68
C VAL A 43 -12.25 6.36 22.46
N LYS A 44 -12.57 5.12 22.80
CA LYS A 44 -11.64 4.19 23.46
C LYS A 44 -10.93 3.34 22.42
N PHE A 45 -9.61 3.24 22.50
CA PHE A 45 -8.81 2.41 21.60
C PHE A 45 -7.90 1.45 22.36
N ARG A 46 -7.54 0.35 21.70
CA ARG A 46 -6.54 -0.61 22.15
C ARG A 46 -5.41 -0.66 21.13
N CYS A 47 -4.17 -0.66 21.59
CA CYS A 47 -3.00 -0.87 20.74
C CYS A 47 -1.91 -1.53 21.59
N ASP A 48 -1.53 -2.75 21.22
CA ASP A 48 -0.66 -3.60 22.05
C ASP A 48 0.84 -3.47 21.69
N PHE A 49 1.21 -2.45 20.90
CA PHE A 49 2.59 -2.21 20.52
C PHE A 49 2.91 -0.71 20.39
N PRO A 50 4.13 -0.27 20.73
CA PRO A 50 4.55 1.12 20.54
C PRO A 50 4.42 1.53 19.08
N SER A 51 3.68 2.60 18.83
CA SER A 51 3.41 3.04 17.46
C SER A 51 3.04 4.51 17.42
N THR A 52 3.36 5.18 16.30
CA THR A 52 2.94 6.57 16.05
C THR A 52 1.42 6.73 16.13
N GLN A 53 0.66 5.64 15.92
CA GLN A 53 -0.79 5.64 16.04
C GLN A 53 -1.26 5.91 17.46
N ILE A 54 -0.54 5.46 18.50
CA ILE A 54 -0.87 5.76 19.90
C ILE A 54 -0.79 7.27 20.13
N GLU A 55 0.33 7.89 19.78
CA GLU A 55 0.53 9.35 19.92
C GLU A 55 -0.58 10.13 19.21
N VAL A 56 -0.91 9.69 18.00
CA VAL A 56 -1.90 10.30 17.12
C VAL A 56 -3.35 10.12 17.62
N MET A 57 -3.65 9.03 18.35
CA MET A 57 -4.96 8.83 18.98
C MET A 57 -5.08 9.61 20.29
N LEU A 58 -4.03 9.59 21.13
CA LEU A 58 -3.97 10.37 22.37
C LEU A 58 -4.08 11.88 22.10
N ALA A 59 -3.38 12.39 21.08
CA ALA A 59 -3.47 13.80 20.68
C ALA A 59 -4.87 14.20 20.19
N ARG A 60 -5.72 13.25 19.79
CA ARG A 60 -7.14 13.48 19.46
C ARG A 60 -8.06 13.43 20.68
N GLY A 61 -7.50 13.26 21.88
CA GLY A 61 -8.27 13.11 23.12
C GLY A 61 -8.90 11.73 23.28
N TRP A 62 -8.45 10.70 22.56
CA TRP A 62 -8.95 9.35 22.71
C TRP A 62 -8.33 8.67 23.94
N THR A 63 -9.06 7.74 24.55
CA THR A 63 -8.58 7.00 25.74
C THR A 63 -8.01 5.65 25.34
N GLN A 64 -6.78 5.38 25.73
CA GLN A 64 -6.20 4.04 25.57
C GLN A 64 -6.74 3.11 26.66
N ILE A 65 -7.24 1.94 26.25
CA ILE A 65 -7.51 0.81 27.13
C ILE A 65 -6.21 0.03 27.28
N VAL A 66 -5.78 -0.13 28.53
CA VAL A 66 -4.57 -0.87 28.91
C VAL A 66 -4.91 -2.26 29.46
N ASP A 67 -6.09 -2.43 30.05
CA ASP A 67 -6.58 -3.71 30.55
C ASP A 67 -6.94 -4.65 29.37
N PRO A 68 -6.25 -5.79 29.20
CA PRO A 68 -6.53 -6.74 28.12
C PRO A 68 -7.93 -7.35 28.17
N GLU A 69 -8.54 -7.39 29.36
CA GLU A 69 -9.87 -7.96 29.62
C GLU A 69 -11.00 -6.95 29.34
N ASP A 70 -10.68 -5.65 29.21
CA ASP A 70 -11.67 -4.64 28.89
C ASP A 70 -12.06 -4.71 27.40
N THR A 71 -13.22 -5.32 27.16
CA THR A 71 -13.84 -5.45 25.83
C THR A 71 -14.56 -4.17 25.36
N ASN A 72 -14.58 -3.10 26.15
CA ASN A 72 -15.28 -1.85 25.86
C ASN A 72 -14.45 -0.88 24.98
N TRP A 73 -13.76 -1.40 23.98
CA TRP A 73 -13.01 -0.63 22.99
C TRP A 73 -13.85 -0.32 21.75
N HIS A 74 -13.50 0.75 21.04
CA HIS A 74 -14.09 1.13 19.75
C HIS A 74 -13.16 0.80 18.58
N LEU A 75 -11.85 0.96 18.78
CA LEU A 75 -10.82 0.61 17.80
C LEU A 75 -9.76 -0.27 18.46
N TRP A 76 -9.48 -1.44 17.88
CA TRP A 76 -8.33 -2.24 18.26
C TRP A 76 -7.31 -2.18 17.14
N TRP A 77 -6.26 -1.38 17.33
CA TRP A 77 -5.14 -1.25 16.41
C TRP A 77 -4.11 -2.35 16.69
N CYS A 78 -4.29 -3.49 16.01
CA CYS A 78 -3.44 -4.68 16.12
C CYS A 78 -2.52 -4.85 14.91
N ASP A 79 -1.54 -5.75 15.03
CA ASP A 79 -0.77 -6.23 13.88
C ASP A 79 -1.56 -7.29 13.10
N THR A 80 -0.99 -7.82 12.01
CA THR A 80 -1.61 -8.87 11.18
C THR A 80 -1.30 -10.29 11.66
N GLY A 81 -0.76 -10.44 12.87
CA GLY A 81 -0.33 -11.71 13.44
C GLY A 81 -1.45 -12.44 14.18
N ASP A 82 -1.10 -13.14 15.26
CA ASP A 82 -2.07 -13.82 16.11
C ASP A 82 -3.03 -12.85 16.81
N VAL A 83 -2.60 -11.60 17.03
CA VAL A 83 -3.43 -10.54 17.61
C VAL A 83 -4.60 -10.20 16.69
N LEU A 84 -4.43 -10.22 15.35
CA LEU A 84 -5.55 -10.03 14.43
C LEU A 84 -6.59 -11.14 14.57
N ARG A 85 -6.15 -12.40 14.71
CA ARG A 85 -7.05 -13.53 14.91
C ARG A 85 -7.81 -13.37 16.23
N GLN A 86 -7.12 -12.99 17.29
CA GLN A 86 -7.77 -12.69 18.57
C GLN A 86 -8.75 -11.51 18.47
N ALA A 87 -8.40 -10.45 17.75
CA ALA A 87 -9.26 -9.29 17.59
C ALA A 87 -10.54 -9.61 16.78
N LEU A 88 -10.45 -10.50 15.78
CA LEU A 88 -11.60 -10.87 14.94
C LEU A 88 -12.41 -12.06 15.49
N ASP A 89 -11.77 -13.00 16.19
CA ASP A 89 -12.35 -14.30 16.60
C ASP A 89 -12.36 -14.52 18.12
N GLY A 90 -11.80 -13.61 18.92
CA GLY A 90 -11.69 -13.72 20.38
C GLY A 90 -13.03 -14.03 21.03
N ASP A 91 -13.05 -15.05 21.89
CA ASP A 91 -14.22 -15.58 22.62
C ASP A 91 -15.38 -16.14 21.78
N GLN A 92 -15.18 -16.41 20.49
CA GLN A 92 -16.27 -16.82 19.56
C GLN A 92 -17.44 -15.83 19.50
N LYS A 93 -17.25 -14.59 19.96
CA LYS A 93 -18.26 -13.53 19.90
C LYS A 93 -17.98 -12.65 18.69
N LYS A 94 -18.97 -12.47 17.83
CA LYS A 94 -18.90 -11.50 16.73
C LYS A 94 -18.63 -10.10 17.29
N LEU A 95 -17.77 -9.34 16.61
CA LEU A 95 -17.50 -7.94 16.93
C LEU A 95 -18.79 -7.12 17.03
N ARG A 96 -18.84 -6.24 18.02
CA ARG A 96 -19.97 -5.33 18.23
C ARG A 96 -20.05 -4.33 17.06
N PRO A 97 -21.24 -3.80 16.71
CA PRO A 97 -21.38 -2.93 15.53
C PRO A 97 -20.52 -1.66 15.52
N TYR A 98 -20.08 -1.19 16.69
CA TYR A 98 -19.24 0.00 16.86
C TYR A 98 -17.74 -0.31 16.88
N GLN A 99 -17.34 -1.58 17.02
CA GLN A 99 -15.94 -2.00 17.11
C GLN A 99 -15.29 -2.00 15.73
N ARG A 100 -14.02 -1.60 15.64
CA ARG A 100 -13.26 -1.57 14.40
C ARG A 100 -11.86 -2.18 14.56
N VAL A 101 -11.38 -2.83 13.51
CA VAL A 101 -10.03 -3.44 13.42
C VAL A 101 -9.41 -3.02 12.08
N PRO A 102 -8.11 -2.62 12.02
CA PRO A 102 -7.48 -2.03 10.84
C PRO A 102 -6.97 -3.05 9.81
N HIS A 103 -7.54 -4.26 9.79
CA HIS A 103 -7.19 -5.29 8.81
C HIS A 103 -8.40 -6.10 8.38
N PHE A 104 -8.45 -6.47 7.09
CA PHE A 104 -9.32 -7.54 6.61
C PHE A 104 -8.69 -8.91 6.87
N ARG A 105 -9.51 -9.94 7.15
CA ARG A 105 -9.02 -11.29 7.47
C ARG A 105 -8.04 -11.84 6.43
N ASN A 106 -8.30 -11.55 5.14
CA ASN A 106 -7.44 -11.95 4.03
C ASN A 106 -6.75 -10.76 3.36
N HIS A 107 -6.30 -9.77 4.14
CA HIS A 107 -5.48 -8.64 3.68
C HIS A 107 -4.27 -9.03 2.81
N TYR A 108 -3.80 -10.27 2.94
CA TYR A 108 -2.71 -10.83 2.15
C TYR A 108 -3.01 -10.98 0.64
N GLU A 109 -4.28 -10.94 0.20
CA GLU A 109 -4.66 -10.98 -1.21
C GLU A 109 -4.07 -9.82 -2.03
N LEU A 110 -3.91 -8.66 -1.40
CA LEU A 110 -3.29 -7.48 -2.00
C LEU A 110 -1.82 -7.31 -1.59
N THR A 111 -1.46 -7.71 -0.37
CA THR A 111 -0.15 -7.40 0.22
C THR A 111 0.92 -8.47 -0.03
N ARG A 112 0.56 -9.72 -0.35
CA ARG A 112 1.52 -10.76 -0.78
C ARG A 112 1.75 -10.67 -2.29
N LYS A 113 3.03 -10.73 -2.68
CA LYS A 113 3.47 -10.49 -4.07
C LYS A 113 2.86 -11.47 -5.07
N ASN A 114 2.76 -12.75 -4.71
CA ASN A 114 2.19 -13.77 -5.60
C ASN A 114 0.67 -13.62 -5.75
N TYR A 115 -0.06 -13.33 -4.67
CA TYR A 115 -1.51 -13.09 -4.76
C TYR A 115 -1.82 -11.82 -5.56
N LEU A 116 -1.08 -10.73 -5.36
CA LEU A 116 -1.22 -9.54 -6.19
C LEU A 116 -1.01 -9.85 -7.69
N TYR A 117 0.05 -10.58 -8.03
CA TYR A 117 0.32 -11.03 -9.40
C TYR A 117 -0.83 -11.88 -9.96
N ARG A 118 -1.29 -12.89 -9.22
CA ARG A 118 -2.40 -13.78 -9.63
C ARG A 118 -3.70 -13.01 -9.82
N ASN A 119 -4.03 -12.10 -8.90
CA ASN A 119 -5.24 -11.29 -8.92
C ASN A 119 -5.22 -10.33 -10.13
N LEU A 120 -4.12 -9.61 -10.37
CA LEU A 120 -3.99 -8.75 -11.55
C LEU A 120 -4.06 -9.54 -12.86
N LYS A 121 -3.37 -10.69 -12.95
CA LYS A 121 -3.40 -11.58 -14.13
C LYS A 121 -4.82 -12.08 -14.43
N ARG A 122 -5.58 -12.46 -13.39
CA ARG A 122 -6.98 -12.89 -13.52
C ARG A 122 -7.88 -11.73 -13.95
N TYR A 123 -7.72 -10.57 -13.32
CA TYR A 123 -8.51 -9.38 -13.58
C TYR A 123 -8.34 -8.88 -15.02
N ARG A 124 -7.09 -8.77 -15.50
CA ARG A 124 -6.79 -8.40 -16.89
C ARG A 124 -7.45 -9.36 -17.89
N LYS A 125 -7.36 -10.67 -17.66
CA LYS A 125 -8.01 -11.68 -18.52
C LYS A 125 -9.53 -11.51 -18.54
N ALA A 126 -10.15 -11.21 -17.40
CA ALA A 126 -11.59 -10.97 -17.32
C ALA A 126 -12.00 -9.71 -18.10
N LEU A 127 -11.23 -8.61 -17.99
CA LEU A 127 -11.48 -7.39 -18.74
C LEU A 127 -11.38 -7.60 -20.26
N ILE A 128 -10.34 -8.31 -20.72
CA ILE A 128 -10.18 -8.62 -22.16
C ILE A 128 -11.37 -9.44 -22.67
N ARG A 129 -11.78 -10.48 -21.94
CA ARG A 129 -12.96 -11.30 -22.30
C ARG A 129 -14.26 -10.48 -22.35
N ALA A 130 -14.36 -9.44 -21.52
CA ALA A 130 -15.49 -8.53 -21.49
C ALA A 130 -15.39 -7.37 -22.52
N GLY A 131 -14.38 -7.36 -23.39
CA GLY A 131 -14.16 -6.29 -24.37
C GLY A 131 -13.66 -4.96 -23.78
N LYS A 132 -13.30 -4.93 -22.49
CA LYS A 132 -12.84 -3.73 -21.75
C LYS A 132 -11.35 -3.50 -21.91
N ILE A 133 -10.93 -3.20 -23.14
CA ILE A 133 -9.52 -3.14 -23.52
C ILE A 133 -8.80 -1.93 -22.87
N ALA A 134 -9.47 -0.79 -22.71
CA ALA A 134 -8.88 0.39 -22.10
C ALA A 134 -8.53 0.12 -20.62
N GLU A 135 -9.45 -0.48 -19.87
CA GLU A 135 -9.25 -0.87 -18.48
C GLU A 135 -8.21 -1.98 -18.36
N ALA A 136 -8.19 -2.93 -19.30
CA ALA A 136 -7.19 -3.99 -19.33
C ALA A 136 -5.77 -3.43 -19.47
N ARG A 137 -5.59 -2.34 -20.24
CA ARG A 137 -4.31 -1.62 -20.35
C ARG A 137 -3.92 -0.93 -19.04
N ILE A 138 -4.86 -0.35 -18.32
CA ILE A 138 -4.60 0.26 -17.00
C ILE A 138 -4.18 -0.81 -15.98
N SER A 139 -4.71 -2.03 -16.07
CA SER A 139 -4.30 -3.15 -15.20
C SER A 139 -2.93 -3.76 -15.55
N ASP A 140 -2.32 -3.38 -16.68
CA ASP A 140 -1.07 -3.94 -17.23
C ASP A 140 0.20 -3.31 -16.68
N VAL A 141 0.19 -3.04 -15.38
CA VAL A 141 1.21 -2.19 -14.73
C VAL A 141 2.28 -3.00 -14.04
N MET A 142 2.03 -4.30 -13.85
CA MET A 142 3.01 -5.21 -13.28
C MET A 142 4.01 -5.59 -14.37
N PRO A 143 5.34 -5.43 -14.15
CA PRO A 143 6.33 -5.99 -15.06
C PRO A 143 6.13 -7.49 -15.24
N VAL A 144 6.68 -8.06 -16.31
CA VAL A 144 6.60 -9.51 -16.56
C VAL A 144 7.03 -10.28 -15.31
N THR A 145 6.16 -11.13 -14.79
CA THR A 145 6.28 -11.73 -13.45
C THR A 145 5.90 -13.20 -13.47
N PHE A 146 6.63 -14.01 -12.72
CA PHE A 146 6.44 -15.44 -12.56
C PHE A 146 6.58 -15.84 -11.09
N GLU A 147 5.75 -16.77 -10.64
CA GLU A 147 5.84 -17.33 -9.28
C GLU A 147 6.58 -18.67 -9.29
N LEU A 148 7.71 -18.76 -8.59
CA LEU A 148 8.49 -19.98 -8.50
C LEU A 148 8.15 -20.76 -7.21
N PRO A 149 8.08 -22.10 -7.30
CA PRO A 149 8.50 -22.94 -8.43
C PRO A 149 7.44 -23.16 -9.53
N SER A 150 6.18 -22.80 -9.32
CA SER A 150 5.06 -23.17 -10.20
C SER A 150 5.18 -22.71 -11.65
N ASP A 151 5.70 -21.51 -11.89
CA ASP A 151 5.85 -20.90 -13.20
C ASP A 151 7.27 -21.08 -13.79
N TYR A 152 8.11 -22.00 -13.28
CA TYR A 152 9.52 -22.11 -13.67
C TYR A 152 9.73 -22.31 -15.18
N LEU A 153 8.98 -23.23 -15.80
CA LEU A 153 9.11 -23.50 -17.23
C LEU A 153 8.71 -22.27 -18.06
N MET A 154 7.61 -21.62 -17.72
CA MET A 154 7.17 -20.38 -18.37
C MET A 154 8.20 -19.25 -18.23
N PHE A 155 8.83 -19.16 -17.06
CA PHE A 155 9.89 -18.18 -16.83
C PHE A 155 11.11 -18.47 -17.72
N VAL A 156 11.56 -19.73 -17.81
CA VAL A 156 12.71 -20.10 -18.65
C VAL A 156 12.44 -19.79 -20.12
N GLU A 157 11.25 -20.12 -20.63
CA GLU A 157 10.85 -19.76 -22.00
C GLU A 157 10.92 -18.25 -22.24
N GLU A 158 10.42 -17.44 -21.30
CA GLU A 158 10.45 -15.99 -21.42
C GLU A 158 11.86 -15.39 -21.28
N TYR A 159 12.68 -15.95 -20.38
CA TYR A 159 14.08 -15.58 -20.24
C TYR A 159 14.86 -15.79 -21.56
N HIS A 160 14.60 -16.89 -22.27
CA HIS A 160 15.24 -17.16 -23.56
C HIS A 160 14.82 -16.18 -24.67
N LYS A 161 13.60 -15.64 -24.59
CA LYS A 161 13.12 -14.59 -25.52
C LYS A 161 13.72 -13.21 -25.21
N GLN A 162 14.09 -12.97 -23.95
CA GLN A 162 14.60 -11.68 -23.47
C GLN A 162 16.08 -11.79 -23.07
N GLN A 163 16.92 -12.23 -24.01
CA GLN A 163 18.36 -12.38 -23.75
C GLN A 163 18.98 -11.05 -23.30
N GLY A 164 19.79 -11.11 -22.23
CA GLY A 164 20.44 -9.94 -21.64
C GLY A 164 19.56 -9.09 -20.72
N ALA A 165 18.26 -9.40 -20.60
CA ALA A 165 17.40 -8.70 -19.64
C ALA A 165 17.84 -8.95 -18.20
N THR A 166 17.69 -7.93 -17.36
CA THR A 166 17.92 -8.04 -15.92
C THR A 166 16.64 -8.45 -15.23
N TRP A 167 16.74 -9.39 -14.30
CA TRP A 167 15.63 -9.94 -13.53
C TRP A 167 15.86 -9.71 -12.04
N ILE A 168 14.77 -9.61 -11.28
CA ILE A 168 14.80 -9.43 -9.83
C ILE A 168 14.01 -10.55 -9.15
N VAL A 169 14.63 -11.21 -8.17
CA VAL A 169 13.99 -12.22 -7.32
C VAL A 169 13.51 -11.57 -6.04
N LYS A 170 12.29 -11.88 -5.62
CA LYS A 170 11.68 -11.34 -4.41
C LYS A 170 10.98 -12.46 -3.63
N PRO A 171 11.30 -12.69 -2.35
CA PRO A 171 10.54 -13.62 -1.52
C PRO A 171 9.11 -13.09 -1.33
N VAL A 172 8.11 -13.98 -1.36
CA VAL A 172 6.69 -13.58 -1.35
C VAL A 172 6.30 -12.85 -0.07
N ALA A 173 6.64 -13.42 1.08
CA ALA A 173 6.20 -12.97 2.40
C ALA A 173 7.23 -12.05 3.12
N ARG A 174 8.45 -11.89 2.59
CA ARG A 174 9.47 -11.04 3.20
C ARG A 174 9.30 -9.57 2.81
N SER A 175 9.75 -8.69 3.70
CA SER A 175 9.76 -7.23 3.55
C SER A 175 11.16 -6.66 3.84
N ARG A 176 11.30 -5.33 3.75
CA ARG A 176 12.55 -4.58 4.04
C ARG A 176 13.74 -4.91 3.11
N GLY A 177 13.48 -5.49 1.94
CA GLY A 177 14.50 -5.81 0.94
C GLY A 177 15.32 -7.07 1.24
N LYS A 178 14.98 -7.83 2.27
CA LYS A 178 15.70 -9.07 2.61
C LYS A 178 15.43 -10.17 1.58
N GLY A 179 16.49 -10.82 1.11
CA GLY A 179 16.43 -11.93 0.13
C GLY A 179 16.12 -11.47 -1.30
N ILE A 180 16.20 -10.16 -1.57
CA ILE A 180 16.09 -9.62 -2.93
C ILE A 180 17.48 -9.57 -3.55
N PHE A 181 17.58 -10.03 -4.79
CA PHE A 181 18.78 -9.87 -5.61
C PHE A 181 18.40 -9.76 -7.08
N LEU A 182 19.30 -9.18 -7.87
CA LEU A 182 19.18 -9.08 -9.31
C LEU A 182 20.04 -10.16 -9.96
N PHE A 183 19.65 -10.61 -11.15
CA PHE A 183 20.46 -11.53 -11.94
C PHE A 183 20.24 -11.29 -13.44
N ARG A 184 21.25 -11.68 -14.22
CA ARG A 184 21.19 -11.67 -15.70
C ARG A 184 21.37 -13.05 -16.28
N LYS A 185 22.09 -13.95 -15.59
CA LYS A 185 22.33 -15.31 -16.06
C LYS A 185 21.46 -16.27 -15.27
N LEU A 186 20.79 -17.18 -15.97
CA LEU A 186 19.96 -18.22 -15.33
C LEU A 186 20.75 -19.08 -14.32
N LYS A 187 22.06 -19.26 -14.56
CA LYS A 187 22.96 -19.98 -13.63
C LYS A 187 22.95 -19.36 -12.23
N ASP A 188 22.93 -18.03 -12.12
CA ASP A 188 22.97 -17.32 -10.85
C ASP A 188 21.72 -17.63 -10.01
N LEU A 189 20.54 -17.71 -10.67
CA LEU A 189 19.28 -18.11 -10.04
C LEU A 189 19.33 -19.56 -9.53
N ILE A 190 19.87 -20.48 -10.33
CA ILE A 190 19.97 -21.91 -9.98
C ILE A 190 20.92 -22.11 -8.80
N GLU A 191 22.07 -21.44 -8.82
CA GLU A 191 23.06 -21.50 -7.75
C GLU A 191 22.52 -20.90 -6.45
N TRP A 192 21.85 -19.75 -6.53
CA TRP A 192 21.18 -19.15 -5.38
C TRP A 192 20.11 -20.11 -4.81
N LYS A 193 19.23 -20.67 -5.64
CA LYS A 193 18.21 -21.62 -5.19
C LYS A 193 18.83 -22.85 -4.50
N SER A 194 19.94 -23.35 -5.02
CA SER A 194 20.66 -24.49 -4.44
C SER A 194 21.23 -24.17 -3.06
N ARG A 195 21.74 -22.94 -2.85
CA ARG A 195 22.21 -22.47 -1.53
C ARG A 195 21.06 -22.32 -0.55
N GLU A 196 19.93 -21.74 -0.97
CA GLU A 196 18.74 -21.59 -0.13
C GLU A 196 18.23 -22.96 0.35
N ILE A 197 18.13 -23.95 -0.54
CA ILE A 197 17.70 -25.32 -0.17
C ILE A 197 18.65 -25.94 0.86
N LYS A 198 19.97 -25.76 0.70
CA LYS A 198 20.96 -26.27 1.66
C LYS A 198 20.88 -25.59 3.03
N SER A 199 20.47 -24.32 3.06
CA SER A 199 20.32 -23.53 4.28
C SER A 199 18.99 -23.73 5.00
N GLN A 200 18.00 -24.32 4.33
CA GLN A 200 16.70 -24.60 4.94
C GLN A 200 16.83 -25.75 5.94
N GLN A 201 16.40 -25.50 7.17
CA GLN A 201 16.30 -26.53 8.19
C GLN A 201 15.24 -27.56 7.79
N SER A 202 15.50 -28.83 8.08
CA SER A 202 14.57 -29.93 7.84
C SER A 202 13.21 -29.64 8.47
N GLY A 203 12.15 -29.62 7.65
CA GLY A 203 10.76 -29.38 8.08
C GLY A 203 10.19 -28.00 7.74
N VAL A 204 10.99 -27.07 7.19
CA VAL A 204 10.46 -25.76 6.71
C VAL A 204 9.93 -25.91 5.27
N PRO A 205 8.70 -25.45 4.97
CA PRO A 205 8.17 -25.45 3.60
C PRO A 205 9.08 -24.66 2.64
N ALA A 206 9.21 -25.16 1.41
CA ALA A 206 9.97 -24.47 0.37
C ALA A 206 9.46 -23.03 0.20
N GLU A 207 10.34 -22.06 0.38
CA GLU A 207 9.98 -20.65 0.26
C GLU A 207 9.56 -20.32 -1.19
N ILE A 208 8.46 -19.59 -1.32
CA ILE A 208 7.91 -19.16 -2.61
C ILE A 208 8.51 -17.81 -2.97
N TYR A 209 8.93 -17.70 -4.22
CA TYR A 209 9.55 -16.49 -4.75
C TYR A 209 8.81 -15.98 -5.98
N VAL A 210 8.93 -14.68 -6.22
CA VAL A 210 8.50 -14.05 -7.45
C VAL A 210 9.74 -13.62 -8.22
N VAL A 211 9.84 -14.07 -9.46
CA VAL A 211 10.83 -13.58 -10.43
C VAL A 211 10.13 -12.59 -11.32
N GLN A 212 10.69 -11.40 -11.44
CA GLN A 212 10.09 -10.29 -12.16
C GLN A 212 11.14 -9.62 -13.04
N LYS A 213 10.75 -9.19 -14.24
CA LYS A 213 11.62 -8.37 -15.09
C LYS A 213 11.96 -7.07 -14.35
N TYR A 214 13.25 -6.78 -14.25
CA TYR A 214 13.70 -5.54 -13.63
C TYR A 214 13.40 -4.35 -14.55
N ILE A 215 12.96 -3.24 -13.98
CA ILE A 215 12.81 -1.97 -14.71
C ILE A 215 14.20 -1.34 -14.76
N ASP A 216 14.90 -1.57 -15.87
CA ASP A 216 16.26 -1.12 -16.13
C ASP A 216 16.35 0.34 -16.59
N ASN A 217 15.26 0.90 -17.13
CA ASN A 217 15.15 2.33 -17.43
C ASN A 217 14.10 3.03 -16.53
N PRO A 218 14.33 3.16 -15.21
CA PRO A 218 13.44 3.90 -14.33
C PRO A 218 13.58 5.42 -14.55
N TYR A 219 12.52 6.18 -14.28
CA TYR A 219 12.64 7.62 -14.14
C TYR A 219 13.52 7.95 -12.93
N LEU A 220 14.44 8.91 -13.09
CA LEU A 220 15.43 9.28 -12.08
C LEU A 220 15.20 10.71 -11.60
N VAL A 221 15.34 10.93 -10.29
CA VAL A 221 15.37 12.28 -9.70
C VAL A 221 16.82 12.58 -9.36
N ALA A 222 17.39 13.61 -10.00
CA ALA A 222 18.82 13.95 -9.88
C ALA A 222 19.76 12.74 -10.07
N GLY A 223 19.47 11.90 -11.08
CA GLY A 223 20.26 10.71 -11.40
C GLY A 223 20.06 9.53 -10.44
N ARG A 224 19.11 9.60 -9.51
CA ARG A 224 18.88 8.56 -8.48
C ARG A 224 17.55 7.88 -8.69
N LYS A 225 17.55 6.55 -8.51
CA LYS A 225 16.33 5.75 -8.52
C LYS A 225 15.47 6.09 -7.30
N PHE A 226 14.16 6.05 -7.47
CA PHE A 226 13.22 6.22 -6.36
C PHE A 226 11.97 5.37 -6.54
N ASP A 227 11.20 5.25 -5.46
CA ASP A 227 9.84 4.72 -5.48
C ASP A 227 8.88 5.65 -4.74
N LEU A 228 7.57 5.49 -4.96
CA LEU A 228 6.54 6.24 -4.25
C LEU A 228 5.87 5.37 -3.19
N ARG A 229 5.77 5.91 -1.98
CA ARG A 229 4.90 5.44 -0.91
C ARG A 229 3.66 6.31 -0.85
N ILE A 230 2.52 5.73 -1.23
CA ILE A 230 1.22 6.41 -1.30
C ILE A 230 0.26 5.66 -0.40
N TYR A 231 -0.40 6.37 0.52
CA TYR A 231 -1.30 5.74 1.48
C TYR A 231 -2.73 5.69 0.96
N VAL A 232 -3.36 4.53 1.09
CA VAL A 232 -4.72 4.28 0.61
C VAL A 232 -5.52 3.61 1.73
N LEU A 233 -6.59 4.26 2.18
CA LEU A 233 -7.51 3.71 3.17
C LEU A 233 -8.70 3.07 2.46
N VAL A 234 -8.92 1.77 2.68
CA VAL A 234 -10.09 1.04 2.20
C VAL A 234 -11.00 0.76 3.39
N THR A 235 -12.21 1.32 3.35
CA THR A 235 -13.21 1.17 4.43
C THR A 235 -14.25 0.10 4.14
N SER A 236 -14.35 -0.34 2.89
CA SER A 236 -15.20 -1.43 2.47
C SER A 236 -14.78 -1.90 1.08
N PHE A 237 -14.88 -3.19 0.81
CA PHE A 237 -14.80 -3.77 -0.54
C PHE A 237 -16.19 -4.00 -1.15
N HIS A 238 -17.28 -3.92 -0.36
CA HIS A 238 -18.65 -4.18 -0.81
C HIS A 238 -19.65 -3.21 -0.16
N PRO A 239 -20.00 -2.08 -0.81
CA PRO A 239 -19.39 -1.54 -2.04
C PRO A 239 -17.95 -1.05 -1.78
N LEU A 240 -17.12 -1.02 -2.82
CA LEU A 240 -15.73 -0.55 -2.71
C LEU A 240 -15.68 0.94 -2.32
N LYS A 241 -15.10 1.24 -1.16
CA LYS A 241 -14.92 2.60 -0.62
C LYS A 241 -13.46 2.87 -0.30
N VAL A 242 -12.84 3.72 -1.11
CA VAL A 242 -11.40 3.99 -1.14
C VAL A 242 -11.14 5.46 -0.89
N TRP A 243 -10.15 5.75 -0.05
CA TRP A 243 -9.69 7.09 0.26
C TRP A 243 -8.20 7.18 -0.02
N LEU A 244 -7.81 8.06 -0.94
CA LEU A 244 -6.42 8.31 -1.26
C LEU A 244 -5.90 9.42 -0.35
N ALA A 245 -4.81 9.17 0.38
CA ALA A 245 -4.17 10.20 1.17
C ALA A 245 -3.58 11.28 0.25
N ARG A 246 -3.73 12.54 0.65
CA ARG A 246 -3.06 13.68 -0.03
C ARG A 246 -1.56 13.67 0.21
N GLU A 247 -1.15 13.09 1.32
CA GLU A 247 0.24 12.95 1.72
C GLU A 247 0.80 11.57 1.34
N GLY A 248 2.08 11.57 1.05
CA GLY A 248 2.89 10.42 0.70
C GLY A 248 4.34 10.85 0.59
N PHE A 249 5.21 9.96 0.17
CA PHE A 249 6.60 10.34 -0.05
C PHE A 249 7.30 9.48 -1.11
N ALA A 250 8.26 10.09 -1.79
CA ALA A 250 9.23 9.39 -2.60
C ALA A 250 10.41 8.94 -1.73
N ARG A 251 10.86 7.70 -1.92
CA ARG A 251 12.08 7.16 -1.31
C ARG A 251 13.16 7.06 -2.37
N LEU A 252 14.21 7.87 -2.25
CA LEU A 252 15.32 7.93 -3.18
C LEU A 252 16.45 7.00 -2.72
N CYS A 253 17.18 6.44 -3.67
CA CYS A 253 18.45 5.75 -3.40
C CYS A 253 19.55 6.77 -3.03
N GLY A 254 20.43 6.36 -2.12
CA GLY A 254 21.59 7.14 -1.68
C GLY A 254 22.73 7.20 -2.69
N GLN A 255 22.65 6.44 -3.79
CA GLN A 255 23.64 6.45 -4.88
C GLN A 255 22.99 6.74 -6.23
N LEU A 256 23.80 7.18 -7.20
CA LEU A 256 23.38 7.37 -8.59
C LEU A 256 23.00 6.02 -9.20
N PHE A 257 21.99 6.03 -10.07
CA PHE A 257 21.55 4.84 -10.76
C PHE A 257 22.59 4.41 -11.79
N ASP A 258 22.98 3.15 -11.73
CA ASP A 258 23.92 2.51 -12.63
C ASP A 258 23.47 1.06 -12.85
N LEU A 259 23.67 0.52 -14.05
CA LEU A 259 23.39 -0.87 -14.39
C LEU A 259 24.66 -1.70 -14.56
N GLU A 260 25.86 -1.12 -14.56
CA GLU A 260 27.09 -1.90 -14.69
C GLU A 260 27.23 -2.86 -13.51
N ASN A 261 26.97 -2.38 -12.28
CA ASN A 261 27.00 -3.19 -11.07
C ASN A 261 25.60 -3.48 -10.48
N ILE A 262 24.95 -4.54 -10.99
CA ILE A 262 23.61 -4.96 -10.52
C ILE A 262 23.57 -5.52 -9.10
N ASP A 263 24.73 -5.87 -8.54
CA ASP A 263 24.86 -6.45 -7.20
C ASP A 263 24.83 -5.36 -6.11
N ASP A 264 25.03 -4.09 -6.48
CA ASP A 264 24.93 -2.98 -5.53
C ASP A 264 23.48 -2.63 -5.20
N ASN A 265 22.98 -3.27 -4.14
CA ASN A 265 21.64 -3.03 -3.61
C ASN A 265 21.37 -1.56 -3.22
N ARG A 266 22.40 -0.73 -2.98
CA ARG A 266 22.25 0.69 -2.62
C ARG A 266 21.77 1.53 -3.79
N VAL A 267 22.12 1.11 -5.01
CA VAL A 267 21.72 1.70 -6.28
C VAL A 267 20.30 1.25 -6.65
N HIS A 268 20.01 -0.03 -6.43
CA HIS A 268 18.82 -0.68 -7.00
C HIS A 268 17.62 -0.80 -6.07
N LEU A 269 17.82 -0.78 -4.74
CA LEU A 269 16.78 -0.98 -3.74
C LEU A 269 16.57 0.27 -2.87
N THR A 270 15.41 0.90 -3.01
CA THR A 270 15.00 2.14 -2.34
C THR A 270 14.55 1.94 -0.88
N ASN A 271 14.55 0.70 -0.37
CA ASN A 271 14.10 0.38 0.98
C ASN A 271 14.95 1.13 2.03
N THR A 272 14.29 1.89 2.92
CA THR A 272 14.95 2.65 4.00
C THR A 272 15.92 1.81 4.83
N ALA A 273 15.58 0.54 5.13
CA ALA A 273 16.46 -0.36 5.88
C ALA A 273 17.78 -0.69 5.15
N ILE A 274 17.78 -0.72 3.82
CA ILE A 274 18.99 -0.93 3.01
C ILE A 274 19.81 0.36 2.96
N GLN A 275 19.12 1.49 2.71
CA GLN A 275 19.75 2.80 2.61
C GLN A 275 20.41 3.23 3.94
N LEU A 276 19.77 2.95 5.09
CA LEU A 276 20.34 3.25 6.42
C LEU A 276 21.54 2.37 6.78
N LYS A 277 21.51 1.07 6.43
CA LYS A 277 22.67 0.19 6.65
C LYS A 277 23.89 0.64 5.85
N ALA A 278 23.66 1.10 4.62
CA ALA A 278 24.71 1.63 3.77
C ALA A 278 25.33 2.92 4.34
N SER A 279 24.52 3.82 4.89
CA SER A 279 25.02 5.05 5.51
C SER A 279 25.81 4.80 6.80
N GLN A 280 25.51 3.72 7.54
CA GLN A 280 26.25 3.35 8.75
C GLN A 280 27.62 2.72 8.45
N ASN A 281 27.73 1.98 7.35
CA ASN A 281 28.97 1.29 6.97
C ASN A 281 29.97 2.16 6.20
N THR A 282 29.61 3.41 5.88
CA THR A 282 30.50 4.31 5.15
C THR A 282 30.90 5.45 6.07
N GLU A 283 31.99 5.26 6.83
CA GLU A 283 32.69 6.39 7.46
C GLU A 283 33.10 7.35 6.35
N GLY A 284 32.36 8.47 6.20
CA GLY A 284 32.63 9.50 5.19
C GLY A 284 31.48 9.82 4.24
N ILE A 285 30.40 9.03 4.18
CA ILE A 285 29.13 9.51 3.60
C ILE A 285 28.26 9.97 4.76
N SER A 286 28.63 11.12 5.32
CA SER A 286 27.65 11.97 5.98
C SER A 286 26.42 12.04 5.08
N SER A 287 25.24 11.84 5.66
CA SER A 287 24.01 12.52 5.21
C SER A 287 24.35 13.65 4.25
N ILE A 288 24.15 13.43 2.94
CA ILE A 288 24.50 14.39 1.89
C ILE A 288 23.86 15.70 2.35
N LYS A 289 24.57 16.81 2.57
CA LYS A 289 24.00 17.93 3.32
C LYS A 289 23.14 18.81 2.40
N GLY A 290 21.86 19.00 2.74
CA GLY A 290 21.02 20.08 2.19
C GLY A 290 21.23 21.39 2.96
N GLU A 291 20.56 22.49 2.62
CA GLU A 291 20.84 23.84 3.17
C GLU A 291 20.59 24.01 4.69
N ASN A 292 20.07 22.99 5.38
CA ASN A 292 20.04 22.87 6.86
C ASN A 292 20.89 21.70 7.39
N GLY A 293 21.73 21.10 6.54
CA GLY A 293 22.65 20.00 6.86
C GLY A 293 22.19 18.58 6.51
N GLU A 294 20.99 18.32 6.00
CA GLU A 294 20.53 16.93 5.73
C GLU A 294 19.71 16.79 4.42
N TRP A 295 20.25 16.05 3.44
CA TRP A 295 19.55 15.51 2.27
C TRP A 295 18.82 14.28 2.74
N SER A 296 17.53 14.46 2.97
CA SER A 296 16.66 13.34 3.20
C SER A 296 16.47 12.58 1.89
N CYS A 297 16.85 11.30 1.86
CA CYS A 297 16.44 10.33 0.83
C CYS A 297 14.91 10.07 0.83
N LYS A 298 14.14 10.93 1.49
CA LYS A 298 12.68 10.90 1.56
C LYS A 298 12.15 12.28 1.20
N TRP A 299 11.50 12.40 0.06
CA TRP A 299 10.84 13.63 -0.36
C TRP A 299 9.34 13.51 -0.15
N ALA A 300 8.72 14.51 0.45
CA ALA A 300 7.26 14.56 0.49
C ALA A 300 6.69 14.56 -0.94
N LEU A 301 5.53 13.92 -1.13
CA LEU A 301 4.97 13.71 -2.47
C LEU A 301 4.64 15.03 -3.18
N ASN A 302 4.22 16.06 -2.43
CA ASN A 302 4.03 17.42 -2.95
C ASN A 302 5.35 18.01 -3.46
N LYS A 303 6.45 17.86 -2.71
CA LYS A 303 7.77 18.32 -3.14
C LYS A 303 8.23 17.64 -4.44
N LEU A 304 7.96 16.34 -4.58
CA LEU A 304 8.24 15.65 -5.85
C LEU A 304 7.36 16.18 -6.99
N ARG A 305 6.07 16.45 -6.73
CA ARG A 305 5.17 17.03 -7.73
C ARG A 305 5.65 18.40 -8.18
N ASP A 306 6.04 19.27 -7.24
CA ASP A 306 6.58 20.59 -7.55
C ASP A 306 7.87 20.50 -8.36
N TYR A 307 8.76 19.56 -7.99
CA TYR A 307 9.95 19.23 -8.79
C TYR A 307 9.57 18.84 -10.22
N LEU A 308 8.63 17.91 -10.41
CA LEU A 308 8.22 17.48 -11.76
C LEU A 308 7.58 18.62 -12.57
N ILE A 309 6.78 19.49 -11.95
CA ILE A 309 6.18 20.66 -12.62
C ILE A 309 7.25 21.68 -13.04
N ALA A 310 8.39 21.74 -12.36
CA ALA A 310 9.49 22.59 -12.78
C ALA A 310 10.20 22.10 -14.06
N TYR A 311 10.15 20.80 -14.36
CA TYR A 311 10.78 20.20 -15.55
C TYR A 311 9.79 19.82 -16.66
N TYR A 312 8.50 19.70 -16.34
CA TYR A 312 7.45 19.27 -17.25
C TYR A 312 6.21 20.15 -17.12
N GLU A 313 5.40 20.19 -18.17
CA GLU A 313 4.12 20.88 -18.13
C GLU A 313 3.21 20.31 -17.04
N LYS A 314 2.49 21.21 -16.36
CA LYS A 314 1.59 20.87 -15.26
C LYS A 314 0.58 19.79 -15.66
N GLU A 315 0.01 19.87 -16.86
CA GLU A 315 -0.98 18.91 -17.36
C GLU A 315 -0.42 17.48 -17.46
N VAL A 316 0.84 17.34 -17.87
CA VAL A 316 1.53 16.04 -17.95
C VAL A 316 1.67 15.44 -16.54
N VAL A 317 2.02 16.26 -15.55
CA VAL A 317 2.16 15.83 -14.15
C VAL A 317 0.80 15.46 -13.55
N GLU A 318 -0.26 16.23 -13.84
CA GLU A 318 -1.62 15.85 -13.41
C GLU A 318 -2.08 14.52 -14.02
N ASN A 319 -1.80 14.32 -15.32
CA ASN A 319 -2.11 13.06 -15.99
C ASN A 319 -1.35 11.88 -15.36
N LEU A 320 -0.07 12.06 -15.01
CA LEU A 320 0.71 11.06 -14.28
C LEU A 320 0.05 10.70 -12.95
N MET A 321 -0.37 11.68 -12.15
CA MET A 321 -1.03 11.45 -10.86
C MET A 321 -2.38 10.73 -11.02
N GLN A 322 -3.15 11.06 -12.06
CA GLN A 322 -4.38 10.35 -12.41
C GLN A 322 -4.11 8.90 -12.82
N ARG A 323 -3.05 8.64 -13.61
CA ARG A 323 -2.65 7.28 -13.98
C ARG A 323 -2.23 6.46 -12.77
N ILE A 324 -1.49 7.05 -11.82
CA ILE A 324 -1.15 6.41 -10.55
C ILE A 324 -2.42 6.04 -9.76
N ALA A 325 -3.41 6.92 -9.68
CA ALA A 325 -4.70 6.61 -9.06
C ALA A 325 -5.43 5.47 -9.80
N GLY A 326 -5.36 5.44 -11.13
CA GLY A 326 -5.87 4.34 -11.95
C GLY A 326 -5.22 3.00 -11.62
N VAL A 327 -3.90 2.96 -11.41
CA VAL A 327 -3.17 1.75 -10.97
C VAL A 327 -3.64 1.26 -9.61
N ILE A 328 -3.83 2.17 -8.66
CA ILE A 328 -4.34 1.86 -7.31
C ILE A 328 -5.72 1.21 -7.43
N MET A 329 -6.63 1.83 -8.20
CA MET A 329 -7.98 1.32 -8.41
C MET A 329 -7.99 -0.04 -9.10
N ALA A 330 -7.18 -0.23 -10.15
CA ALA A 330 -7.08 -1.52 -10.84
C ALA A 330 -6.58 -2.63 -9.90
N SER A 331 -5.64 -2.32 -9.02
CA SER A 331 -5.12 -3.27 -8.02
C SER A 331 -6.19 -3.67 -7.00
N LEU A 332 -6.97 -2.70 -6.51
CA LEU A 332 -8.07 -2.96 -5.58
C LEU A 332 -9.21 -3.74 -6.23
N LEU A 333 -9.62 -3.38 -7.44
CA LEU A 333 -10.64 -4.10 -8.21
C LEU A 333 -10.21 -5.52 -8.56
N ALA A 334 -8.91 -5.74 -8.80
CA ALA A 334 -8.37 -7.07 -9.05
C ALA A 334 -8.46 -7.99 -7.81
N ALA A 335 -8.22 -7.44 -6.63
CA ALA A 335 -8.31 -8.18 -5.36
C ALA A 335 -9.75 -8.31 -4.84
N GLN A 336 -10.64 -7.36 -5.16
CA GLN A 336 -12.00 -7.25 -4.64
C GLN A 336 -12.80 -8.56 -4.63
N PRO A 337 -12.80 -9.41 -5.69
CA PRO A 337 -13.55 -10.67 -5.69
C PRO A 337 -13.04 -11.70 -4.68
N ALA A 338 -11.78 -11.59 -4.26
CA ALA A 338 -11.19 -12.47 -3.26
C ALA A 338 -11.36 -11.92 -1.83
N MET A 339 -11.55 -10.61 -1.65
CA MET A 339 -11.59 -9.97 -0.34
C MET A 339 -12.81 -10.38 0.49
N MET A 340 -12.56 -10.82 1.73
CA MET A 340 -13.61 -11.11 2.70
C MET A 340 -14.10 -9.79 3.32
N GLN A 341 -15.31 -9.37 2.95
CA GLN A 341 -15.91 -8.17 3.51
C GLN A 341 -16.30 -8.38 4.97
N ASP A 342 -15.86 -7.45 5.82
CA ASP A 342 -16.36 -7.28 7.17
C ASP A 342 -16.65 -5.80 7.41
N ARG A 343 -17.80 -5.49 8.00
CA ARG A 343 -18.22 -4.11 8.35
C ARG A 343 -17.40 -3.53 9.51
N ASN A 344 -16.78 -4.39 10.29
CA ASN A 344 -15.93 -4.04 11.42
C ASN A 344 -14.47 -3.85 10.98
N CYS A 345 -14.12 -4.13 9.73
CA CYS A 345 -12.77 -4.00 9.20
C CYS A 345 -12.62 -2.79 8.28
N PHE A 346 -11.44 -2.21 8.32
CA PHE A 346 -10.91 -1.29 7.31
C PHE A 346 -9.42 -1.62 7.13
N GLU A 347 -8.76 -1.03 6.14
CA GLU A 347 -7.32 -1.22 5.99
C GLU A 347 -6.61 0.00 5.42
N LEU A 348 -5.44 0.30 5.97
CA LEU A 348 -4.52 1.33 5.46
C LEU A 348 -3.37 0.66 4.68
N TYR A 349 -3.44 0.70 3.36
CA TYR A 349 -2.40 0.20 2.45
C TYR A 349 -1.35 1.28 2.15
N GLY A 350 -0.16 0.85 1.69
CA GLY A 350 0.95 1.72 1.32
C GLY A 350 1.91 1.14 0.30
#